data_AF-A0A5B2XCW4-F1
#
_entry.id   AF-A0A5B2XCW4-F1
#
_cell.length_a   1.000
_cell.length_b   1.000
_cell.length_c   1.000
_cell.angle_alpha   90.00
_cell.angle_beta   90.00
_cell.angle_gamma   90.00
#
_symmetry.space_group_name_H-M   'P 1'
#
loop_
_entity.id
_entity.type
_entity.pdbx_description
1 polymer ?
#
loop_
_entity_poly.entity_id
_entity_poly.type
_entity_poly.pdbx_seq_one_letter_code
_entity_poly.pdbx_strand_id
1 'polypeptide(L)'
;MRKLVAGVAAALAAPLFLFASGTEASADQQNYPVYPPGYPQCAPSQYLLFNGEGVSMTCGYGPTPYYRVVARCVSGLTEWTAYGNLASTGFGPSSAECRGVLLGSARMIDYHVDWS
;
A
#
# COMPACT_ATOMS: atom_id res chain seq x y z
N MET A 1 44.99 -43.63 24.29
CA MET A 1 43.68 -44.03 24.83
C MET A 1 43.66 -43.80 26.33
N ARG A 2 42.94 -42.77 26.81
CA ARG A 2 42.52 -42.63 28.22
C ARG A 2 41.13 -42.01 28.24
N LYS A 3 40.16 -42.81 28.70
CA LYS A 3 38.81 -42.37 29.11
C LYS A 3 38.89 -41.87 30.55
N LEU A 4 37.97 -40.98 30.94
CA LEU A 4 37.22 -40.89 32.23
C LEU A 4 36.57 -39.49 32.26
N VAL A 5 35.26 -39.35 32.04
CA VAL A 5 34.09 -39.45 32.96
C VAL A 5 33.62 -38.08 33.50
N ALA A 6 32.40 -37.78 33.08
CA ALA A 6 31.32 -36.88 33.55
C ALA A 6 31.45 -36.08 34.86
N GLY A 7 30.82 -34.90 34.86
CA GLY A 7 30.06 -34.41 36.03
C GLY A 7 29.83 -32.90 36.16
N VAL A 8 28.59 -32.48 35.86
CA VAL A 8 27.78 -31.42 36.52
C VAL A 8 28.21 -29.95 36.42
N ALA A 9 27.39 -29.12 35.75
CA ALA A 9 26.63 -28.04 36.40
C ALA A 9 25.75 -27.33 35.37
N ALA A 10 24.44 -27.54 35.45
CA ALA A 10 23.44 -26.71 34.78
C ALA A 10 23.38 -25.35 35.50
N ALA A 11 23.83 -24.28 34.84
CA ALA A 11 23.59 -22.91 35.27
C ALA A 11 22.46 -22.33 34.41
N LEU A 12 21.25 -22.35 34.96
CA LEU A 12 20.11 -21.58 34.46
C LEU A 12 20.39 -20.10 34.73
N ALA A 13 20.74 -19.35 33.70
CA ALA A 13 20.73 -17.89 33.72
C ALA A 13 19.98 -17.41 32.48
N ALA A 14 18.69 -17.14 32.67
CA ALA A 14 17.85 -16.45 31.69
C ALA A 14 17.95 -14.94 31.92
N PRO A 15 18.49 -14.16 30.98
CA PRO A 15 18.16 -12.75 30.89
C PRO A 15 16.97 -12.60 29.95
N LEU A 16 15.79 -12.33 30.55
CA LEU A 16 14.63 -11.75 29.88
C LEU A 16 15.01 -10.37 29.34
N PHE A 17 15.54 -10.30 28.11
CA PHE A 17 15.56 -9.05 27.36
C PHE A 17 14.38 -9.04 26.38
N LEU A 18 13.21 -8.74 26.94
CA LEU A 18 12.09 -8.19 26.19
C LEU A 18 12.36 -6.69 25.97
N PHE A 19 13.07 -6.37 24.91
CA PHE A 19 12.90 -5.08 24.25
C PHE A 19 12.55 -5.38 22.81
N ALA A 20 11.26 -5.20 22.52
CA ALA A 20 10.72 -5.21 21.18
C ALA A 20 11.58 -4.29 20.32
N SER A 21 12.27 -4.85 19.34
CA SER A 21 12.73 -4.10 18.18
C SER A 21 11.46 -3.68 17.43
N GLY A 22 10.85 -2.59 17.88
CA GLY A 22 9.96 -1.82 17.02
C GLY A 22 10.84 -1.33 15.88
N THR A 23 10.86 -2.06 14.77
CA THR A 23 11.22 -1.46 13.49
C THR A 23 10.11 -0.48 13.19
N GLU A 24 10.30 0.77 13.62
CA GLU A 24 9.52 1.89 13.14
C GLU A 24 9.82 1.98 11.65
N ALA A 25 8.93 1.44 10.83
CA ALA A 25 8.94 1.75 9.41
C ALA A 25 8.72 3.26 9.32
N SER A 26 9.82 4.00 9.18
CA SER A 26 9.80 5.42 8.87
C SER A 26 9.22 5.53 7.48
N ALA A 27 7.92 5.82 7.39
CA ALA A 27 7.34 6.32 6.16
C ALA A 27 7.97 7.69 5.92
N ASP A 28 8.97 7.72 5.06
CA ASP A 28 9.56 8.93 4.51
C ASP A 28 8.44 9.76 3.89
N GLN A 29 8.05 10.84 4.58
CA GLN A 29 6.95 11.72 4.20
C GLN A 29 7.38 12.72 3.12
N GLN A 30 8.39 12.38 2.32
CA GLN A 30 8.97 13.26 1.33
C GLN A 30 8.17 13.11 0.02
N ASN A 31 7.27 14.09 -0.19
CA ASN A 31 6.56 14.37 -1.44
C ASN A 31 5.27 13.56 -1.68
N TYR A 32 4.27 13.73 -0.80
CA TYR A 32 2.89 13.43 -1.18
C TYR A 32 2.44 14.43 -2.26
N PRO A 33 2.01 13.97 -3.45
CA PRO A 33 1.41 14.87 -4.44
C PRO A 33 0.21 15.57 -3.81
N VAL A 34 0.14 16.90 -3.98
CA VAL A 34 -1.00 17.72 -3.56
C VAL A 34 -2.25 17.12 -4.17
N TYR A 35 -3.09 16.50 -3.34
CA TYR A 35 -4.30 15.84 -3.77
C TYR A 35 -5.21 16.85 -4.47
N PRO A 36 -5.77 16.54 -5.66
CA PRO A 36 -6.85 17.34 -6.21
C PRO A 36 -7.99 17.40 -5.18
N PRO A 37 -8.68 18.55 -5.01
CA PRO A 37 -9.75 18.69 -4.04
C PRO A 37 -10.94 17.82 -4.46
N GLY A 38 -10.92 16.57 -4.05
CA GLY A 38 -11.92 15.57 -4.40
C GLY A 38 -12.38 14.89 -3.14
N TYR A 39 -13.48 15.39 -2.58
CA TYR A 39 -14.26 14.75 -1.52
C TYR A 39 -13.50 14.56 -0.18
N PRO A 40 -13.63 15.47 0.82
CA PRO A 40 -12.99 15.29 2.13
C PRO A 40 -13.40 13.98 2.84
N GLN A 41 -14.51 13.37 2.41
CA GLN A 41 -14.97 12.06 2.85
C GLN A 41 -14.20 10.86 2.26
N CYS A 42 -13.33 11.10 1.30
CA CYS A 42 -12.60 10.10 0.56
C CYS A 42 -11.11 10.26 0.83
N ALA A 43 -10.47 9.17 1.25
CA ALA A 43 -9.05 9.11 1.55
C ALA A 43 -8.33 8.34 0.42
N PRO A 44 -7.56 9.03 -0.43
CA PRO A 44 -6.67 8.38 -1.39
C PRO A 44 -5.40 7.85 -0.71
N SER A 45 -4.96 6.67 -1.12
CA SER A 45 -3.69 6.07 -0.77
C SER A 45 -3.00 5.60 -2.05
N GLN A 46 -1.89 6.24 -2.41
CA GLN A 46 -1.11 5.88 -3.60
C GLN A 46 -0.02 4.89 -3.21
N TYR A 47 0.28 3.95 -4.11
CA TYR A 47 1.26 2.90 -3.85
C TYR A 47 2.05 2.53 -5.11
N LEU A 48 3.28 2.05 -4.90
CA LEU A 48 4.16 1.59 -5.98
C LEU A 48 3.94 0.11 -6.26
N LEU A 49 4.03 -0.26 -7.53
CA LEU A 49 4.02 -1.63 -8.03
C LEU A 49 5.39 -1.92 -8.68
N PHE A 50 5.78 -3.19 -8.81
CA PHE A 50 7.04 -3.57 -9.44
C PHE A 50 7.21 -2.98 -10.86
N ASN A 51 6.12 -2.86 -11.61
CA ASN A 51 6.07 -2.30 -12.96
C ASN A 51 5.07 -1.15 -13.08
N GLY A 52 4.82 -0.39 -12.01
CA GLY A 52 3.78 0.63 -12.08
C GLY A 52 3.48 1.40 -10.81
N GLU A 53 2.33 2.06 -10.83
CA GLU A 53 1.78 2.82 -9.71
C GLU A 53 0.29 2.50 -9.57
N GLY A 54 -0.24 2.63 -8.36
CA GLY A 54 -1.65 2.40 -8.07
C GLY A 54 -2.22 3.42 -7.10
N VAL A 55 -3.54 3.48 -7.05
CA VAL A 55 -4.29 4.26 -6.09
C VAL A 55 -5.39 3.41 -5.50
N SER A 56 -5.50 3.44 -4.18
CA SER A 56 -6.59 2.90 -3.40
C SER A 56 -7.38 4.06 -2.82
N MET A 57 -8.70 4.05 -2.98
CA MET A 57 -9.59 5.09 -2.50
C MET A 57 -10.57 4.49 -1.50
N THR A 58 -10.67 5.06 -0.31
CA THR A 58 -11.71 4.70 0.66
C THR A 58 -12.62 5.90 0.91
N CYS A 59 -13.91 5.77 0.61
CA CYS A 59 -14.90 6.82 0.87
C CYS A 59 -15.84 6.44 2.01
N GLY A 60 -15.99 7.30 3.01
CA GLY A 60 -16.89 7.07 4.16
C GLY A 60 -18.37 7.32 3.84
N TYR A 61 -18.67 8.25 2.94
CA TYR A 61 -20.02 8.59 2.47
C TYR A 61 -19.93 9.25 1.08
N GLY A 62 -21.06 9.50 0.40
CA GLY A 62 -21.06 10.16 -0.90
C GLY A 62 -22.44 10.34 -1.51
N PRO A 63 -22.49 10.86 -2.75
CA PRO A 63 -23.74 11.04 -3.51
C PRO A 63 -24.53 9.74 -3.71
N THR A 64 -23.85 8.61 -3.82
CA THR A 64 -24.45 7.28 -4.04
C THR A 64 -23.80 6.25 -3.13
N PRO A 65 -24.44 5.09 -2.89
CA PRO A 65 -23.90 4.06 -2.01
C PRO A 65 -22.69 3.32 -2.60
N TYR A 66 -22.41 3.48 -3.90
CA TYR A 66 -21.29 2.84 -4.57
C TYR A 66 -20.38 3.83 -5.28
N TYR A 67 -19.10 3.50 -5.32
CA TYR A 67 -18.10 4.32 -5.98
C TYR A 67 -16.99 3.46 -6.55
N ARG A 68 -16.24 4.03 -7.48
CA ARG A 68 -14.98 3.45 -7.94
C ARG A 68 -13.96 4.53 -8.21
N VAL A 69 -12.69 4.23 -7.94
CA VAL A 69 -11.58 5.08 -8.37
C VAL A 69 -11.27 4.81 -9.83
N VAL A 70 -10.99 5.87 -10.57
CA VAL A 70 -10.63 5.85 -11.98
C VAL A 70 -9.31 6.58 -12.13
N ALA A 71 -8.27 5.86 -12.54
CA ALA A 71 -6.91 6.40 -12.69
C ALA A 71 -6.58 6.61 -14.17
N ARG A 72 -5.91 7.73 -14.48
CA ARG A 72 -5.31 8.00 -15.79
C ARG A 72 -3.84 7.59 -15.74
N CYS A 73 -3.47 6.71 -16.64
CA CYS A 73 -2.17 6.06 -16.69
C CYS A 73 -1.41 6.48 -17.94
N VAL A 74 -0.08 6.50 -17.86
CA VAL A 74 0.81 6.69 -19.01
C VAL A 74 2.03 5.78 -18.93
N SER A 75 2.48 5.29 -20.08
CA SER A 75 3.75 4.57 -20.25
C SER A 75 4.35 4.94 -21.61
N GLY A 76 5.46 5.67 -21.60
CA GLY A 76 6.04 6.22 -22.83
C GLY A 76 5.09 7.20 -23.52
N LEU A 77 4.62 6.84 -24.71
CA LEU A 77 3.68 7.64 -25.52
C LEU A 77 2.23 7.13 -25.45
N THR A 78 1.96 6.11 -24.63
CA THR A 78 0.63 5.50 -24.53
C THR A 78 -0.05 5.93 -23.24
N GLU A 79 -1.30 6.37 -23.36
CA GLU A 79 -2.17 6.71 -22.24
C GLU A 79 -3.41 5.80 -22.21
N TRP A 80 -3.89 5.47 -21.02
CA TRP A 80 -5.13 4.70 -20.84
C TRP A 80 -5.78 5.01 -19.49
N THR A 81 -7.01 4.54 -19.33
CA THR A 81 -7.75 4.63 -18.07
C THR A 81 -7.79 3.26 -17.39
N ALA A 82 -7.39 3.21 -16.12
CA ALA A 82 -7.55 2.05 -15.26
C ALA A 82 -8.75 2.26 -14.33
N TYR A 83 -9.64 1.27 -14.29
CA TYR A 83 -10.83 1.30 -13.44
C TYR A 83 -10.62 0.41 -12.23
N GLY A 84 -10.89 0.96 -11.04
CA GLY A 84 -10.89 0.17 -9.82
C GLY A 84 -12.17 -0.66 -9.68
N ASN A 85 -12.19 -1.58 -8.72
CA ASN A 85 -13.39 -2.31 -8.35
C ASN A 85 -14.49 -1.37 -7.86
N LEU A 86 -15.76 -1.76 -8.04
CA LEU A 86 -16.85 -1.06 -7.38
C LEU A 86 -16.79 -1.35 -5.88
N ALA A 87 -16.80 -0.31 -5.06
CA ALA A 87 -16.79 -0.36 -3.61
C ALA A 87 -18.04 0.34 -3.06
N SER A 88 -18.43 0.00 -1.83
CA SER A 88 -19.55 0.68 -1.18
C SER A 88 -19.04 1.72 -0.19
N THR A 89 -19.71 2.86 -0.08
CA THR A 89 -19.36 3.87 0.91
C THR A 89 -19.37 3.30 2.33
N GLY A 90 -18.33 3.57 3.10
CA GLY A 90 -18.14 3.00 4.43
C GLY A 90 -17.68 1.53 4.44
N PHE A 91 -17.52 0.89 3.27
CA PHE A 91 -17.15 -0.52 3.14
C PHE A 91 -16.05 -0.74 2.11
N GLY A 92 -14.81 -0.72 2.60
CA GLY A 92 -13.61 -1.11 1.88
C GLY A 92 -13.21 -0.14 0.75
N PRO A 93 -12.01 -0.36 0.17
CA PRO A 93 -11.50 0.52 -0.88
C PRO A 93 -11.89 0.09 -2.29
N SER A 94 -11.87 1.07 -3.20
CA SER A 94 -11.73 0.85 -4.64
C SER A 94 -10.27 1.08 -5.04
N SER A 95 -9.65 0.14 -5.76
CA SER A 95 -8.24 0.27 -6.16
C SER A 95 -8.06 0.14 -7.67
N ALA A 96 -7.37 1.10 -8.28
CA ALA A 96 -6.98 1.10 -9.69
C ALA A 96 -5.45 1.07 -9.83
N GLU A 97 -4.97 0.31 -10.82
CA GLU A 97 -3.54 0.09 -11.03
C GLU A 97 -3.11 0.43 -12.46
N CYS A 98 -2.10 1.27 -12.56
CA CYS A 98 -1.38 1.53 -13.80
C CYS A 98 -0.21 0.55 -13.86
N ARG A 99 -0.36 -0.56 -14.58
CA ARG A 99 0.73 -1.53 -14.81
C ARG A 99 1.30 -1.34 -16.22
N GLY A 100 2.61 -1.20 -16.31
CA GLY A 100 3.32 -1.17 -17.57
C GLY A 100 3.61 -2.58 -18.10
N VAL A 101 4.20 -2.65 -19.30
CA VAL A 101 4.66 -3.91 -19.91
C VAL A 101 5.95 -4.41 -19.24
N LEU A 102 6.35 -5.66 -19.51
CA LEU A 102 7.45 -6.37 -18.84
C LEU A 102 8.75 -5.57 -18.57
N LEU A 103 9.10 -4.60 -19.42
CA LEU A 103 10.32 -3.78 -19.29
C LEU A 103 10.05 -2.27 -19.13
N GLY A 104 8.79 -1.85 -19.07
CA GLY A 104 8.40 -0.45 -18.94
C GLY A 104 7.53 -0.23 -17.72
N SER A 105 7.83 0.80 -16.91
CA SER A 105 6.94 1.21 -15.83
C SER A 105 5.83 2.11 -16.38
N ALA A 106 4.61 1.89 -15.90
CA ALA A 106 3.53 2.84 -16.05
C ALA A 106 3.50 3.78 -14.85
N ARG A 107 3.04 5.01 -15.06
CA ARG A 107 2.84 5.99 -13.99
C ARG A 107 1.40 6.46 -13.99
N MET A 108 0.89 6.77 -12.81
CA MET A 108 -0.40 7.40 -12.63
C MET A 108 -0.21 8.91 -12.69
N ILE A 109 -0.90 9.56 -13.63
CA ILE A 109 -0.81 11.03 -13.81
C ILE A 109 -1.98 11.78 -13.19
N ASP A 110 -3.12 11.10 -12.99
CA ASP A 110 -4.31 11.68 -12.38
C ASP A 110 -5.25 10.56 -11.91
N TYR A 111 -6.17 10.86 -11.01
CA TYR A 111 -7.26 9.97 -10.64
C TYR A 111 -8.48 10.75 -10.12
N HIS A 112 -9.65 10.16 -10.24
CA HIS A 112 -10.90 10.68 -9.69
C HIS A 112 -11.80 9.57 -9.18
N VAL A 113 -12.89 9.94 -8.51
CA VAL A 113 -13.94 9.02 -8.06
C VAL A 113 -15.15 9.15 -8.98
N ASP A 114 -15.62 8.02 -9.47
CA ASP A 114 -16.88 7.88 -10.19
C ASP A 114 -17.94 7.29 -9.24
N TRP A 115 -19.12 7.88 -9.20
CA TRP A 115 -20.22 7.56 -8.28
C TRP A 115 -21.32 6.82 -9.03
N SER A 116 -21.78 5.70 -8.48
CA SER A 116 -22.74 4.78 -9.11
C SER A 116 -23.88 4.38 -8.19
#